data_AF-A0A7Y2TPC9-F1
#
_entry.id   AF-A0A7Y2TPC9-F1
#
_cell.length_a   1.000
_cell.length_b   1.000
_cell.length_c   1.000
_cell.angle_alpha   90.00
_cell.angle_beta   90.00
_cell.angle_gamma   90.00
#
_symmetry.space_group_name_H-M   'P 1'
#
loop_
_entity.id
_entity.type
_entity.pdbx_description
1 polymer ?
#
loop_
_entity_poly.entity_id
_entity_poly.type
_entity_poly.pdbx_seq_one_letter_code
_entity_poly.pdbx_strand_id
1 'polypeptide(L)'
;MEHVAIDGFQTGMVERLKKRQALGAALAGAVALLIGACGSSPPLTAPDVPPLLGHPQHQVADVDLLSMTPGMRDFVDAHAKSQLFRNSSERGNSAWRLAYAALDPYLLDFDYDPLVTLPADRAFEERRGNCLTFSSMFIAMARDAGLEAWFQEVVVPPKWTSVNETLLISKHVNAVVQDRGRAYTVDVSRRKTEAFEQTRRLSDREAKAQYFNNLGADALIANNLALAHAYFSKAIATDPSVAYVWSNLGVTLRRNEQTADAVMA
;
A
#
# COMPACT_ATOMS: atom_id res chain seq x y z
N MET A 1 10.95 -20.31 21.46
CA MET A 1 11.81 -20.05 20.28
C MET A 1 11.04 -20.49 19.06
N GLU A 2 10.26 -19.60 18.47
CA GLU A 2 9.54 -19.87 17.21
C GLU A 2 9.94 -18.80 16.19
N HIS A 3 10.14 -19.26 14.96
CA HIS A 3 10.91 -18.61 13.92
C HIS A 3 10.22 -17.37 13.34
N VAL A 4 10.94 -16.24 13.34
CA VAL A 4 10.62 -15.00 12.61
C VAL A 4 11.05 -15.18 11.15
N ALA A 5 10.14 -15.01 10.19
CA ALA A 5 10.45 -15.16 8.76
C ALA A 5 10.91 -13.82 8.17
N ILE A 6 12.19 -13.76 7.75
CA ILE A 6 12.79 -12.66 6.98
C ILE A 6 13.44 -13.32 5.76
N ASP A 7 12.76 -13.30 4.62
CA ASP A 7 13.27 -13.91 3.37
C ASP A 7 13.94 -12.85 2.48
N GLY A 8 15.11 -13.20 1.93
CA GLY A 8 15.84 -12.36 0.97
C GLY A 8 16.00 -13.10 -0.36
N PHE A 9 15.50 -12.54 -1.45
CA PHE A 9 15.64 -13.11 -2.81
C PHE A 9 16.46 -12.19 -3.71
N GLN A 10 17.37 -12.78 -4.51
CA GLN A 10 18.14 -12.12 -5.57
C GLN A 10 17.47 -12.36 -6.93
N THR A 11 17.30 -11.30 -7.73
CA THR A 11 16.79 -11.40 -9.11
C THR A 11 17.93 -11.22 -10.11
N GLY A 12 18.18 -12.24 -10.92
CA GLY A 12 19.13 -12.23 -12.04
C GLY A 12 18.43 -11.91 -13.38
N MET A 13 19.17 -11.26 -14.27
CA MET A 13 18.73 -10.40 -15.35
C MET A 13 19.08 -10.99 -16.75
N VAL A 14 18.45 -10.43 -17.81
CA VAL A 14 18.95 -10.21 -19.20
C VAL A 14 18.52 -11.16 -20.34
N GLU A 15 17.84 -10.53 -21.33
CA GLU A 15 17.84 -10.59 -22.82
C GLU A 15 18.13 -11.93 -23.56
N ARG A 16 17.62 -12.18 -24.77
CA ARG A 16 17.80 -11.40 -26.02
C ARG A 16 17.13 -12.19 -27.17
N LEU A 17 16.70 -11.53 -28.25
CA LEU A 17 16.88 -12.01 -29.63
C LEU A 17 16.48 -10.95 -30.66
N LYS A 18 17.48 -10.49 -31.43
CA LYS A 18 17.33 -9.69 -32.66
C LYS A 18 17.52 -10.61 -33.87
N LYS A 19 16.66 -10.46 -34.89
CA LYS A 19 16.99 -10.27 -36.32
C LYS A 19 15.84 -10.76 -37.20
N ARG A 20 15.40 -9.89 -38.12
CA ARG A 20 15.47 -10.13 -39.58
C ARG A 20 15.13 -8.84 -40.33
N GLN A 21 16.01 -8.47 -41.26
CA GLN A 21 15.88 -7.33 -42.15
C GLN A 21 15.30 -7.76 -43.50
N ALA A 22 14.66 -6.78 -44.13
CA ALA A 22 14.49 -6.57 -45.57
C ALA A 22 13.44 -7.42 -46.31
N LEU A 23 12.36 -6.76 -46.74
CA LEU A 23 12.03 -6.50 -48.15
C LEU A 23 10.73 -5.66 -48.20
N GLY A 24 10.68 -4.60 -49.01
CA GLY A 24 9.42 -3.90 -49.31
C GLY A 24 9.45 -2.37 -49.42
N ALA A 25 10.54 -1.78 -49.92
CA ALA A 25 10.59 -0.37 -50.26
C ALA A 25 9.83 -0.10 -51.58
N ALA A 26 8.49 -0.16 -51.56
CA ALA A 26 7.63 0.34 -52.64
C ALA A 26 6.14 0.50 -52.25
N LEU A 27 5.80 0.57 -50.95
CA LEU A 27 4.46 0.92 -50.47
C LEU A 27 4.49 2.05 -49.41
N ALA A 28 5.59 2.80 -49.36
CA ALA A 28 5.89 3.74 -48.26
C ALA A 28 5.19 5.12 -48.38
N GLY A 29 4.50 5.42 -49.48
CA GLY A 29 3.89 6.73 -49.71
C GLY A 29 2.43 6.89 -49.29
N ALA A 30 1.66 5.80 -49.19
CA ALA A 30 0.21 5.86 -48.95
C ALA A 30 -0.24 5.22 -47.62
N VAL A 31 0.64 4.48 -46.93
CA VAL A 31 0.35 3.90 -45.59
C VAL A 31 0.80 4.85 -44.46
N ALA A 32 1.66 5.83 -44.76
CA ALA A 32 2.17 6.80 -43.77
C ALA A 32 1.11 7.80 -43.24
N LEU A 33 -0.10 7.84 -43.83
CA LEU A 33 -1.19 8.73 -43.41
C LEU A 33 -2.26 8.05 -42.54
N LEU A 34 -2.13 6.75 -42.23
CA LEU A 34 -3.11 6.01 -41.41
C LEU A 34 -2.54 5.45 -40.09
N ILE A 35 -1.26 5.69 -39.79
CA ILE A 35 -0.61 5.20 -38.54
C ILE A 35 -0.38 6.32 -37.50
N GLY A 36 -0.80 7.56 -37.80
CA GLY A 36 -0.60 8.72 -36.93
C GLY A 36 -1.66 8.92 -35.84
N ALA A 37 -2.69 8.08 -35.77
CA ALA A 37 -3.81 8.27 -34.83
C ALA A 37 -3.62 7.58 -33.46
N CYS A 38 -2.59 6.74 -33.29
CA CYS A 38 -2.28 6.12 -32.01
C CYS A 38 -1.23 6.95 -31.25
N GLY A 39 -1.59 8.19 -30.90
CA GLY A 39 -0.58 9.19 -30.52
C GLY A 39 -0.94 10.14 -29.40
N SER A 40 -1.99 9.91 -28.62
CA SER A 40 -2.22 10.48 -27.28
C SER A 40 -3.67 10.25 -26.89
N SER A 41 -3.98 9.13 -26.23
CA SER A 41 -5.18 9.14 -25.40
C SER A 41 -4.97 10.22 -24.35
N PRO A 42 -5.91 11.17 -24.14
CA PRO A 42 -5.83 12.05 -22.99
C PRO A 42 -5.65 11.17 -21.74
N PRO A 43 -4.87 11.62 -20.74
CA PRO A 43 -4.76 10.87 -19.49
C PRO A 43 -6.19 10.61 -19.01
N LEU A 44 -6.52 9.33 -18.79
CA LEU A 44 -7.83 8.92 -18.30
C LEU A 44 -8.07 9.71 -17.01
N THR A 45 -8.95 10.69 -17.09
CA THR A 45 -9.35 11.48 -15.94
C THR A 45 -10.36 10.62 -15.20
N ALA A 46 -10.15 10.43 -13.90
CA ALA A 46 -11.09 9.69 -13.09
C ALA A 46 -12.46 10.37 -13.16
N PRO A 47 -13.57 9.62 -13.21
CA PRO A 47 -14.90 10.21 -13.18
C PRO A 47 -15.09 11.01 -11.89
N ASP A 48 -16.01 11.97 -11.90
CA ASP A 48 -16.38 12.68 -10.68
C ASP A 48 -17.08 11.73 -9.71
N VAL A 49 -16.81 11.88 -8.42
CA VAL A 49 -17.48 11.10 -7.37
C VAL A 49 -18.92 11.61 -7.20
N PRO A 50 -19.96 10.77 -7.39
CA PRO A 50 -21.34 11.20 -7.19
C PRO A 50 -21.58 11.61 -5.72
N PRO A 51 -22.36 12.67 -5.46
CA PRO A 51 -22.67 13.07 -4.10
C PRO A 51 -23.60 12.05 -3.41
N LEU A 52 -23.45 11.91 -2.10
CA LEU A 52 -24.41 11.14 -1.30
C LEU A 52 -25.66 11.99 -1.03
N LEU A 53 -26.81 11.61 -1.59
CA LEU A 53 -28.05 12.36 -1.48
C LEU A 53 -28.72 12.17 -0.11
N GLY A 54 -29.31 13.24 0.44
CA GLY A 54 -30.03 13.18 1.72
C GLY A 54 -29.13 13.15 2.96
N HIS A 55 -27.80 13.25 2.79
CA HIS A 55 -26.83 13.31 3.88
C HIS A 55 -26.01 14.60 3.82
N PRO A 56 -25.54 15.13 4.96
CA PRO A 56 -24.58 16.22 4.95
C PRO A 56 -23.26 15.76 4.32
N GLN A 57 -22.64 16.61 3.50
CA GLN A 57 -21.31 16.34 2.98
C GLN A 57 -20.30 16.37 4.12
N HIS A 58 -19.69 15.22 4.40
CA HIS A 58 -18.61 15.11 5.36
C HIS A 58 -17.27 15.35 4.65
N GLN A 59 -16.43 16.22 5.22
CA GLN A 59 -15.04 16.33 4.82
C GLN A 59 -14.18 15.65 5.87
N VAL A 60 -13.38 14.69 5.44
CA VAL A 60 -12.38 14.04 6.29
C VAL A 60 -11.05 14.78 6.14
N ALA A 61 -10.38 15.00 7.26
CA ALA A 61 -9.07 15.65 7.26
C ALA A 61 -8.06 14.84 6.46
N ASP A 62 -7.10 15.53 5.84
CA ASP A 62 -5.95 14.84 5.27
C ASP A 62 -5.00 14.37 6.37
N VAL A 63 -4.22 13.34 6.08
CA VAL A 63 -3.22 12.78 7.00
C VAL A 63 -1.88 12.63 6.29
N ASP A 64 -0.77 12.90 6.98
CA ASP A 64 0.53 12.40 6.54
C ASP A 64 0.68 10.95 7.02
N LEU A 65 0.59 9.99 6.08
CA LEU A 65 0.62 8.57 6.41
C LEU A 65 1.97 8.15 7.03
N LEU A 66 3.05 8.85 6.69
CA LEU A 66 4.43 8.50 7.05
C LEU A 66 5.05 9.52 8.03
N SER A 67 4.21 10.23 8.77
CA SER A 67 4.67 11.20 9.78
C SER A 67 5.56 10.52 10.84
N MET A 68 6.58 11.26 11.27
CA MET A 68 7.57 10.80 12.26
C MET A 68 7.45 11.58 13.56
N THR A 69 7.42 10.88 14.69
CA THR A 69 7.51 11.48 16.03
C THR A 69 8.97 11.52 16.54
N PRO A 70 9.29 12.31 17.58
CA PRO A 70 10.58 12.23 18.25
C PRO A 70 10.91 10.83 18.76
N GLY A 71 9.95 10.12 19.37
CA GLY A 71 10.16 8.76 19.88
C GLY A 71 10.51 7.75 18.78
N MET A 72 9.94 7.90 17.58
CA MET A 72 10.33 7.09 16.42
C MET A 72 11.79 7.36 16.00
N ARG A 73 12.24 8.62 16.03
CA ARG A 73 13.63 8.97 15.71
C ARG A 73 14.60 8.40 16.74
N ASP A 74 14.26 8.49 18.03
CA ASP A 74 15.06 7.90 19.10
C ASP A 74 15.18 6.38 18.93
N PHE A 75 14.07 5.72 18.57
CA PHE A 75 14.05 4.28 18.26
C PHE A 75 14.94 3.93 17.07
N VAL A 76 14.85 4.70 15.97
CA VAL A 76 15.71 4.54 14.79
C VAL A 76 17.19 4.75 15.14
N ASP A 77 17.50 5.77 15.94
CA ASP A 77 18.88 6.06 16.33
C ASP A 77 19.46 4.94 17.20
N ALA A 78 18.66 4.38 18.10
CA ALA A 78 19.06 3.25 18.94
C ALA A 78 19.25 1.95 18.15
N HIS A 79 18.36 1.64 17.21
CA HIS A 79 18.27 0.31 16.58
C HIS A 79 18.81 0.23 15.14
N ALA A 80 18.97 1.36 14.46
CA ALA A 80 19.50 1.41 13.09
C ALA A 80 20.80 2.23 12.98
N LYS A 81 20.90 3.39 13.66
CA LYS A 81 22.05 4.32 13.49
C LYS A 81 23.13 4.25 14.58
N SER A 82 22.92 3.49 15.66
CA SER A 82 23.79 3.53 16.85
C SER A 82 25.28 3.29 16.56
N GLN A 83 26.11 4.15 17.18
CA GLN A 83 27.57 4.19 17.03
C GLN A 83 28.25 2.90 17.56
N LEU A 84 27.60 2.20 18.49
CA LEU A 84 28.08 0.92 19.05
C LEU A 84 28.29 -0.14 17.97
N PHE A 85 27.57 -0.03 16.85
CA PHE A 85 27.62 -0.97 15.74
C PHE A 85 28.63 -0.59 14.65
N ARG A 86 29.40 0.48 14.82
CA ARG A 86 30.35 0.96 13.80
C ARG A 86 31.59 0.08 13.65
N ASN A 87 31.95 -0.69 14.69
CA ASN A 87 33.18 -1.48 14.76
C ASN A 87 32.96 -3.01 14.76
N SER A 88 31.72 -3.52 14.74
CA SER A 88 31.47 -4.96 14.70
C SER A 88 31.66 -5.53 13.28
N SER A 89 32.08 -6.79 13.17
CA SER A 89 32.00 -7.55 11.92
C SER A 89 30.55 -7.78 11.47
N GLU A 90 29.59 -7.59 12.38
CA GLU A 90 28.14 -7.41 12.16
C GLU A 90 27.77 -6.01 11.65
N ARG A 91 28.71 -5.37 10.94
CA ARG A 91 28.59 -4.07 10.23
C ARG A 91 27.36 -3.97 9.30
N GLY A 92 26.54 -5.02 9.18
CA GLY A 92 25.99 -5.54 7.94
C GLY A 92 24.65 -5.01 7.50
N ASN A 93 23.74 -4.65 8.41
CA ASN A 93 22.34 -4.54 8.02
C ASN A 93 21.50 -3.69 8.98
N SER A 94 21.46 -2.38 8.76
CA SER A 94 20.55 -1.47 9.47
C SER A 94 19.09 -1.87 9.25
N ALA A 95 18.75 -2.35 8.05
CA ALA A 95 17.42 -2.83 7.74
C ALA A 95 17.01 -4.01 8.62
N TRP A 96 17.87 -5.02 8.76
CA TRP A 96 17.57 -6.18 9.62
C TRP A 96 17.46 -5.80 11.09
N ARG A 97 18.34 -4.94 11.61
CA ARG A 97 18.29 -4.54 13.04
C ARG A 97 17.02 -3.76 13.34
N LEU A 98 16.64 -2.85 12.46
CA LEU A 98 15.39 -2.10 12.59
C LEU A 98 14.17 -3.03 12.47
N ALA A 99 14.17 -3.95 11.50
CA ALA A 99 13.09 -4.92 11.32
C ALA A 99 12.94 -5.84 12.53
N TYR A 100 14.07 -6.35 13.05
CA TYR A 100 14.11 -7.15 14.26
C TYR A 100 13.52 -6.35 15.43
N ALA A 101 14.00 -5.13 15.68
CA ALA A 101 13.55 -4.31 16.79
C ALA A 101 12.06 -3.96 16.70
N ALA A 102 11.55 -3.65 15.51
CA ALA A 102 10.14 -3.32 15.30
C ALA A 102 9.19 -4.52 15.48
N LEU A 103 9.68 -5.76 15.30
CA LEU A 103 8.88 -6.99 15.44
C LEU A 103 9.08 -7.69 16.80
N ASP A 104 10.09 -7.30 17.57
CA ASP A 104 10.42 -7.90 18.85
C ASP A 104 9.48 -7.39 19.96
N PRO A 105 8.76 -8.28 20.67
CA PRO A 105 7.79 -7.90 21.68
C PRO A 105 8.43 -7.25 22.93
N TYR A 106 9.74 -7.37 23.13
CA TYR A 106 10.44 -6.73 24.25
C TYR A 106 11.01 -5.37 23.89
N LEU A 107 11.07 -5.01 22.61
CA LEU A 107 11.63 -3.74 22.13
C LEU A 107 10.54 -2.74 21.77
N LEU A 108 9.67 -3.08 20.81
CA LEU A 108 8.56 -2.21 20.42
C LEU A 108 7.23 -2.67 21.03
N ASP A 109 7.03 -3.97 21.21
CA ASP A 109 5.77 -4.57 21.69
C ASP A 109 4.56 -4.19 20.82
N PHE A 110 4.69 -4.33 19.50
CA PHE A 110 3.63 -3.99 18.56
C PHE A 110 2.56 -5.10 18.50
N ASP A 111 1.31 -4.75 18.81
CA ASP A 111 0.14 -5.62 18.74
C ASP A 111 -0.52 -5.58 17.36
N TYR A 112 -0.61 -6.73 16.71
CA TYR A 112 -1.27 -6.81 15.40
C TYR A 112 -2.77 -6.88 15.55
N ASP A 113 -3.47 -5.84 15.08
CA ASP A 113 -4.93 -5.81 15.05
C ASP A 113 -5.45 -5.49 13.64
N PRO A 114 -6.11 -6.44 12.95
CA PRO A 114 -6.58 -6.26 11.58
C PRO A 114 -7.67 -5.18 11.43
N LEU A 115 -8.34 -4.77 12.51
CA LEU A 115 -9.42 -3.79 12.54
C LEU A 115 -8.94 -2.36 12.88
N VAL A 116 -7.64 -2.16 13.10
CA VAL A 116 -7.09 -0.86 13.49
C VAL A 116 -6.21 -0.28 12.38
N THR A 117 -6.71 0.78 11.76
CA THR A 117 -5.98 1.52 10.72
C THR A 117 -5.52 2.88 11.26
N LEU A 118 -4.20 3.08 11.37
CA LEU A 118 -3.59 4.30 11.90
C LEU A 118 -2.43 4.78 11.00
N PRO A 119 -2.13 6.09 11.00
CA PRO A 119 -0.88 6.60 10.42
C PRO A 119 0.34 6.19 11.24
N ALA A 120 1.53 6.38 10.66
CA ALA A 120 2.81 5.93 11.21
C ALA A 120 3.10 6.41 12.64
N ASP A 121 2.83 7.68 12.93
CA ASP A 121 3.05 8.27 14.26
C ASP A 121 2.18 7.61 15.34
N ARG A 122 0.87 7.50 15.08
CA ARG A 122 -0.11 6.88 15.98
C ARG A 122 0.17 5.40 16.16
N ALA A 123 0.55 4.70 15.10
CA ALA A 123 0.94 3.29 15.16
C ALA A 123 2.09 3.06 16.15
N PHE A 124 3.08 3.95 16.18
CA PHE A 124 4.22 3.85 17.08
C PHE A 124 3.85 4.18 18.52
N GLU A 125 3.04 5.22 18.73
CA GLU A 125 2.58 5.63 20.07
C GLU A 125 1.65 4.61 20.70
N GLU A 126 0.71 4.08 19.92
CA GLU A 126 -0.29 3.11 20.37
C GLU A 126 0.24 1.67 20.33
N ARG A 127 1.37 1.44 19.63
CA ARG A 127 1.99 0.13 19.42
C ARG A 127 0.98 -0.91 18.93
N ARG A 128 0.06 -0.50 18.07
CA ARG A 128 -1.01 -1.37 17.58
C ARG A 128 -1.45 -0.99 16.17
N GLY A 129 -1.88 -1.98 15.41
CA GLY A 129 -2.51 -1.74 14.11
C GLY A 129 -2.43 -2.92 13.14
N ASN A 130 -3.08 -2.74 11.99
CA ASN A 130 -3.07 -3.73 10.91
C ASN A 130 -1.78 -3.66 10.07
N CYS A 131 -1.74 -4.45 9.00
CA CYS A 131 -0.57 -4.59 8.15
C CYS A 131 -0.14 -3.30 7.46
N LEU A 132 -1.10 -2.47 7.01
CA LEU A 132 -0.81 -1.16 6.40
C LEU A 132 -0.29 -0.17 7.43
N THR A 133 -0.91 -0.14 8.61
CA THR A 133 -0.50 0.68 9.76
C THR A 133 0.96 0.41 10.14
N PHE A 134 1.29 -0.86 10.40
CA PHE A 134 2.65 -1.27 10.74
C PHE A 134 3.63 -0.95 9.59
N SER A 135 3.26 -1.25 8.35
CA SER A 135 4.12 -0.98 7.19
C SER A 135 4.43 0.51 7.05
N SER A 136 3.45 1.39 7.30
CA SER A 136 3.61 2.84 7.27
C SER A 136 4.61 3.31 8.31
N MET A 137 4.44 2.85 9.56
CA MET A 137 5.35 3.12 10.67
C MET A 137 6.78 2.66 10.37
N PHE A 138 6.93 1.41 9.91
CA PHE A 138 8.23 0.82 9.61
C PHE A 138 8.94 1.54 8.46
N ILE A 139 8.22 1.86 7.38
CA ILE A 139 8.78 2.57 6.22
C ILE A 139 9.23 3.97 6.60
N ALA A 140 8.45 4.70 7.40
CA ALA A 140 8.82 6.02 7.90
C ALA A 140 10.14 5.96 8.69
N MET A 141 10.25 5.00 9.62
CA MET A 141 11.46 4.77 10.41
C MET A 141 12.66 4.34 9.54
N ALA A 142 12.46 3.43 8.59
CA ALA A 142 13.53 2.96 7.70
C ALA A 142 14.07 4.08 6.81
N ARG A 143 13.19 4.96 6.29
CA ARG A 143 13.60 6.11 5.49
C ARG A 143 14.32 7.17 6.34
N ASP A 144 13.90 7.39 7.60
CA ASP A 144 14.65 8.22 8.55
C ASP A 144 16.06 7.65 8.83
N ALA A 145 16.20 6.32 8.81
CA ALA A 145 17.50 5.62 8.87
C ALA A 145 18.37 5.77 7.60
N GLY A 146 17.87 6.46 6.56
CA GLY A 146 18.55 6.60 5.27
C GLY A 146 18.48 5.35 4.38
N LEU A 147 17.55 4.43 4.66
CA LEU A 147 17.34 3.22 3.87
C LEU A 147 16.28 3.46 2.78
N GLU A 148 16.41 2.77 1.65
CA GLU A 148 15.31 2.70 0.69
C GLU A 148 14.25 1.74 1.24
N ALA A 149 13.01 2.21 1.38
CA ALA A 149 11.89 1.39 1.82
C ALA A 149 10.60 1.75 1.07
N TRP A 150 9.78 0.75 0.80
CA TRP A 150 8.52 0.90 0.06
C TRP A 150 7.46 -0.10 0.53
N PHE A 151 6.21 0.24 0.25
CA PHE A 151 5.07 -0.65 0.45
C PHE A 151 5.01 -1.69 -0.66
N GLN A 152 4.69 -2.93 -0.32
CA GLN A 152 4.49 -4.00 -1.28
C GLN A 152 3.14 -4.67 -1.04
N GLU A 153 2.30 -4.66 -2.06
CA GLU A 153 1.05 -5.43 -2.08
C GLU A 153 1.39 -6.90 -2.33
N VAL A 154 0.77 -7.78 -1.56
CA VAL A 154 0.82 -9.22 -1.73
C VAL A 154 -0.53 -9.70 -2.22
N VAL A 155 -0.54 -10.33 -3.39
CA VAL A 155 -1.76 -10.95 -3.94
C VAL A 155 -2.01 -12.23 -3.17
N VAL A 156 -2.86 -12.13 -2.15
CA VAL A 156 -3.37 -13.28 -1.40
C VAL A 156 -4.66 -13.78 -2.06
N PRO A 157 -4.90 -15.11 -2.09
CA PRO A 157 -6.19 -15.64 -2.49
C PRO A 157 -7.30 -14.99 -1.66
N PRO A 158 -8.40 -14.50 -2.29
CA PRO A 158 -9.43 -13.78 -1.57
C PRO A 158 -10.07 -14.70 -0.53
N LYS A 159 -10.04 -14.27 0.73
CA LYS A 159 -10.88 -14.83 1.78
C LYS A 159 -12.15 -14.00 1.82
N TRP A 160 -13.25 -14.62 1.43
CA TRP A 160 -14.55 -13.99 1.41
C TRP A 160 -15.19 -14.12 2.79
N THR A 161 -15.46 -12.99 3.43
CA THR A 161 -16.28 -12.93 4.64
C THR A 161 -17.43 -11.97 4.38
N SER A 162 -18.63 -12.32 4.82
CA SER A 162 -19.78 -11.41 4.79
C SER A 162 -20.02 -10.84 6.19
N VAL A 163 -20.12 -9.52 6.29
CA VAL A 163 -20.53 -8.81 7.50
C VAL A 163 -21.63 -7.83 7.12
N ASN A 164 -22.82 -7.98 7.70
CA ASN A 164 -23.98 -7.12 7.42
C ASN A 164 -24.25 -6.96 5.91
N GLU A 165 -24.26 -8.06 5.16
CA GLU A 165 -24.43 -8.08 3.69
C GLU A 165 -23.32 -7.34 2.91
N THR A 166 -22.23 -6.92 3.56
CA THR A 166 -21.00 -6.44 2.92
C THR A 166 -20.05 -7.60 2.70
N LEU A 167 -19.64 -7.82 1.46
CA LEU A 167 -18.55 -8.74 1.14
C LEU A 167 -17.21 -8.06 1.43
N LEU A 168 -16.45 -8.58 2.39
CA LEU A 168 -15.12 -8.10 2.72
C LEU A 168 -14.08 -8.94 1.99
N ILE A 169 -13.26 -8.28 1.19
CA ILE A 169 -12.10 -8.87 0.52
C ILE A 169 -10.85 -8.33 1.19
N SER A 170 -10.18 -9.16 1.98
CA SER A 170 -8.91 -8.79 2.60
C SER A 170 -7.80 -8.71 1.56
N LYS A 171 -7.18 -7.53 1.45
CA LYS A 171 -5.88 -7.34 0.80
C LYS A 171 -4.78 -7.41 1.85
N HIS A 172 -3.55 -7.64 1.41
CA HIS A 172 -2.40 -7.65 2.29
C HIS A 172 -1.27 -6.78 1.74
N VAL A 173 -0.66 -6.00 2.64
CA VAL A 173 0.50 -5.15 2.36
C VAL A 173 1.57 -5.48 3.38
N ASN A 174 2.81 -5.53 2.93
CA ASN A 174 3.99 -5.55 3.79
C ASN A 174 4.96 -4.43 3.42
N ALA A 175 5.96 -4.23 4.27
CA ALA A 175 7.05 -3.30 3.98
C ALA A 175 8.21 -4.07 3.36
N VAL A 176 8.89 -3.44 2.41
CA VAL A 176 10.19 -3.89 1.93
C VAL A 176 11.20 -2.80 2.23
N VAL A 177 12.35 -3.19 2.75
CA VAL A 177 13.49 -2.31 3.01
C VAL A 177 14.73 -2.88 2.35
N GLN A 178 15.49 -2.03 1.68
CA GLN A 178 16.72 -2.39 0.99
C GLN A 178 17.93 -1.77 1.69
N ASP A 179 18.92 -2.62 1.98
CA ASP A 179 20.21 -2.22 2.52
C ASP A 179 21.32 -2.90 1.72
N ARG A 180 22.27 -2.10 1.19
CA ARG A 180 23.42 -2.57 0.40
C ARG A 180 23.05 -3.56 -0.72
N GLY A 181 21.99 -3.24 -1.45
CA GLY A 181 21.52 -4.04 -2.58
C GLY A 181 20.74 -5.30 -2.20
N ARG A 182 20.56 -5.60 -0.91
CA ARG A 182 19.71 -6.70 -0.43
C ARG A 182 18.37 -6.16 0.06
N ALA A 183 17.28 -6.70 -0.47
CA ALA A 183 15.93 -6.39 -0.03
C ALA A 183 15.48 -7.38 1.06
N TYR A 184 14.77 -6.85 2.06
CA TYR A 184 14.17 -7.61 3.16
C TYR A 184 12.69 -7.27 3.21
N THR A 185 11.85 -8.29 3.18
CA THR A 185 10.41 -8.16 3.40
C THR A 185 10.13 -8.23 4.90
N VAL A 186 9.37 -7.27 5.42
CA VAL A 186 8.99 -7.15 6.83
C VAL A 186 7.47 -7.24 6.90
N ASP A 187 6.96 -8.35 7.42
CA ASP A 187 5.53 -8.64 7.49
C ASP A 187 5.12 -8.92 8.95
N VAL A 188 4.37 -7.98 9.52
CA VAL A 188 3.88 -8.07 10.91
C VAL A 188 2.81 -9.14 11.10
N SER A 189 2.10 -9.54 10.04
CA SER A 189 1.00 -10.50 10.14
C SER A 189 1.47 -11.93 10.47
N ARG A 190 2.78 -12.19 10.39
CA ARG A 190 3.42 -13.50 10.59
C ARG A 190 2.76 -14.64 9.79
N ARG A 191 2.10 -14.30 8.67
CA ARG A 191 1.57 -15.29 7.74
C ARG A 191 2.70 -16.13 7.19
N LYS A 192 2.40 -17.38 6.85
CA LYS A 192 3.30 -18.19 6.04
C LYS A 192 3.35 -17.60 4.64
N THR A 193 4.53 -17.20 4.22
CA THR A 193 4.82 -16.80 2.85
C THR A 193 4.75 -18.03 1.96
N GLU A 194 3.91 -17.99 0.93
CA GLU A 194 3.88 -19.05 -0.08
C GLU A 194 4.95 -18.78 -1.15
N ALA A 195 5.58 -19.83 -1.68
CA ALA A 195 6.73 -19.71 -2.59
C ALA A 195 6.43 -18.96 -3.91
N PHE A 196 5.17 -18.74 -4.24
CA PHE A 196 4.69 -18.13 -5.49
C PHE A 196 3.72 -16.97 -5.27
N GLU A 197 3.80 -16.28 -4.12
CA GLU A 197 3.03 -15.05 -3.93
C GLU A 197 3.40 -14.02 -5.00
N GLN A 198 2.40 -13.50 -5.71
CA GLN A 198 2.60 -12.38 -6.61
C GLN A 198 2.67 -11.10 -5.78
N THR A 199 3.69 -10.29 -6.02
CA THR A 199 3.89 -9.03 -5.30
C THR A 199 4.04 -7.86 -6.24
N ARG A 200 3.69 -6.67 -5.76
CA ARG A 200 3.85 -5.42 -6.51
C ARG A 200 4.21 -4.28 -5.57
N ARG A 201 5.22 -3.48 -5.95
CA ARG A 201 5.54 -2.23 -5.25
C ARG A 201 4.38 -1.24 -5.38
N LEU A 202 3.95 -0.68 -4.26
CA LEU A 202 2.99 0.41 -4.17
C LEU A 202 3.73 1.73 -3.99
N SER A 203 3.20 2.79 -4.60
CA SER A 203 3.56 4.16 -4.24
C SER A 203 2.98 4.55 -2.87
N ASP A 204 3.57 5.55 -2.22
CA ASP A 204 3.04 6.09 -0.96
C ASP A 204 1.63 6.67 -1.16
N ARG A 205 1.35 7.19 -2.36
CA ARG A 205 0.05 7.72 -2.77
C ARG A 205 -1.01 6.62 -2.80
N GLU A 206 -0.71 5.49 -3.44
CA GLU A 206 -1.57 4.31 -3.44
C GLU A 206 -1.80 3.81 -2.00
N ALA A 207 -0.74 3.68 -1.19
CA ALA A 207 -0.85 3.25 0.21
C ALA A 207 -1.74 4.18 1.05
N LYS A 208 -1.63 5.50 0.85
CA LYS A 208 -2.51 6.49 1.50
C LYS A 208 -3.96 6.40 1.02
N ALA A 209 -4.20 6.08 -0.25
CA ALA A 209 -5.55 5.77 -0.72
C ALA A 209 -6.08 4.47 -0.09
N GLN A 210 -5.26 3.43 0.10
CA GLN A 210 -5.65 2.22 0.82
C GLN A 210 -5.98 2.51 2.30
N TYR A 211 -5.25 3.43 2.94
CA TYR A 211 -5.52 3.88 4.32
C TYR A 211 -6.94 4.46 4.44
N PHE A 212 -7.28 5.43 3.58
CA PHE A 212 -8.62 6.01 3.57
C PHE A 212 -9.69 4.98 3.18
N ASN A 213 -9.38 4.05 2.27
CA ASN A 213 -10.29 2.96 1.95
C ASN A 213 -10.61 2.07 3.16
N ASN A 214 -9.62 1.74 3.99
CA ASN A 214 -9.87 0.93 5.19
C ASN A 214 -10.79 1.66 6.16
N LEU A 215 -10.55 2.95 6.41
CA LEU A 215 -11.44 3.77 7.25
C LEU A 215 -12.86 3.89 6.67
N GLY A 216 -12.98 3.99 5.35
CA GLY A 216 -14.28 3.98 4.66
C GLY A 216 -14.99 2.64 4.79
N ALA A 217 -14.26 1.52 4.71
CA ALA A 217 -14.81 0.19 4.92
C ALA A 217 -15.31 0.00 6.36
N ASP A 218 -14.56 0.48 7.36
CA ASP A 218 -14.98 0.45 8.77
C ASP A 218 -16.27 1.26 8.97
N ALA A 219 -16.34 2.47 8.41
CA ALA A 219 -17.54 3.30 8.44
C ALA A 219 -18.73 2.63 7.74
N LEU A 220 -18.51 1.93 6.62
CA LEU A 220 -19.53 1.20 5.88
C LEU A 220 -20.06 -0.01 6.66
N ILE A 221 -19.19 -0.76 7.36
CA ILE A 221 -19.57 -1.86 8.25
C ILE A 221 -20.43 -1.34 9.41
N ALA A 222 -20.08 -0.17 9.95
CA ALA A 222 -20.85 0.53 10.97
C ALA A 222 -22.13 1.20 10.43
N ASN A 223 -22.47 1.02 9.15
CA ASN A 223 -23.61 1.63 8.46
C ASN A 223 -23.63 3.17 8.49
N ASN A 224 -22.48 3.82 8.69
CA ASN A 224 -22.34 5.26 8.59
C ASN A 224 -22.02 5.65 7.14
N LEU A 225 -23.06 5.71 6.30
CA LEU A 225 -22.93 5.93 4.87
C LEU A 225 -22.27 7.28 4.53
N ALA A 226 -22.58 8.34 5.28
CA ALA A 226 -22.00 9.67 5.09
C ALA A 226 -20.48 9.68 5.30
N LEU A 227 -20.01 9.02 6.36
CA LEU A 227 -18.58 8.93 6.66
C LEU A 227 -17.86 7.97 5.69
N ALA A 228 -18.49 6.84 5.35
CA ALA A 228 -17.96 5.91 4.36
C ALA A 228 -17.75 6.60 3.01
N HIS A 229 -18.78 7.32 2.53
CA HIS A 229 -18.72 8.12 1.30
C HIS A 229 -17.58 9.14 1.34
N ALA A 230 -17.42 9.88 2.44
CA ALA A 230 -16.36 10.86 2.59
C ALA A 230 -14.96 10.24 2.52
N TYR A 231 -14.73 9.10 3.19
CA TYR A 231 -13.46 8.39 3.14
C TYR A 231 -13.17 7.77 1.77
N PHE A 232 -14.15 7.16 1.10
CA PHE A 232 -13.96 6.64 -0.25
C PHE A 232 -13.71 7.76 -1.26
N SER A 233 -14.41 8.89 -1.13
CA SER A 233 -14.16 10.10 -1.93
C SER A 233 -12.73 10.60 -1.72
N LYS A 234 -12.26 10.64 -0.47
CA LYS A 234 -10.90 11.04 -0.13
C LYS A 234 -9.86 10.05 -0.67
N ALA A 235 -10.12 8.75 -0.60
CA ALA A 235 -9.28 7.70 -1.17
C ALA A 235 -9.14 7.86 -2.69
N ILE A 236 -10.25 8.08 -3.40
CA ILE A 236 -10.29 8.32 -4.85
C ILE A 236 -9.54 9.61 -5.22
N ALA A 237 -9.79 10.71 -4.49
CA ALA A 237 -9.07 11.96 -4.71
C ALA A 237 -7.56 11.80 -4.43
N THR A 238 -7.21 10.95 -3.45
CA THR A 238 -5.83 10.60 -3.14
C THR A 238 -5.22 9.81 -4.29
N ASP A 239 -5.80 8.70 -4.73
CA ASP A 239 -5.34 7.94 -5.90
C ASP A 239 -6.51 7.24 -6.61
N PRO A 240 -6.91 7.70 -7.81
CA PRO A 240 -8.06 7.14 -8.50
C PRO A 240 -7.79 5.78 -9.15
N SER A 241 -6.53 5.33 -9.23
CA SER A 241 -6.17 4.03 -9.84
C SER A 241 -6.47 2.85 -8.92
N VAL A 242 -6.77 3.10 -7.65
CA VAL A 242 -7.13 2.07 -6.67
C VAL A 242 -8.57 1.60 -6.92
N ALA A 243 -8.73 0.76 -7.94
CA ALA A 243 -10.03 0.45 -8.55
C ALA A 243 -11.10 -0.05 -7.56
N TYR A 244 -10.72 -0.83 -6.56
CA TYR A 244 -11.68 -1.40 -5.60
C TYR A 244 -12.31 -0.35 -4.66
N VAL A 245 -11.72 0.85 -4.55
CA VAL A 245 -12.33 1.96 -3.80
C VAL A 245 -13.62 2.42 -4.47
N TRP A 246 -13.65 2.43 -5.80
CA TRP A 246 -14.85 2.74 -6.58
C TRP A 246 -15.96 1.72 -6.34
N SER A 247 -15.62 0.42 -6.28
CA SER A 247 -16.59 -0.62 -5.92
C SER A 247 -17.18 -0.41 -4.52
N ASN A 248 -16.35 -0.02 -3.55
CA ASN A 248 -16.83 0.28 -2.20
C ASN A 248 -17.74 1.51 -2.15
N LEU A 249 -17.40 2.57 -2.90
CA LEU A 249 -18.27 3.73 -3.10
C LEU A 249 -19.62 3.33 -3.72
N GLY A 250 -19.62 2.48 -4.76
CA GLY A 250 -20.83 1.96 -5.38
C GLY A 250 -21.71 1.19 -4.39
N VAL A 251 -21.11 0.41 -3.48
CA VAL A 251 -21.86 -0.25 -2.38
C VAL A 251 -22.48 0.78 -1.43
N THR A 252 -21.74 1.84 -1.07
CA THR A 252 -22.27 2.93 -0.23
C THR A 252 -23.46 3.63 -0.89
N LEU A 253 -23.34 4.00 -2.17
CA LEU A 253 -24.42 4.65 -2.94
C LEU A 253 -25.64 3.73 -3.08
N ARG A 254 -25.42 2.45 -3.36
CA ARG A 254 -26.51 1.46 -3.44
C ARG A 254 -27.26 1.31 -2.12
N ARG A 255 -26.55 1.31 -0.98
CA ARG A 255 -27.18 1.28 0.36
C ARG A 255 -27.97 2.54 0.69
N ASN A 256 -27.64 3.65 0.04
CA ASN A 256 -28.40 4.88 0.10
C ASN A 256 -29.49 4.98 -0.99
N GLU A 257 -29.86 3.85 -1.61
CA GLU A 257 -30.87 3.74 -2.67
C GLU A 257 -30.53 4.50 -3.98
N GLN A 258 -29.32 5.03 -4.12
CA GLN A 258 -28.82 5.72 -5.31
C GLN A 258 -28.29 4.72 -6.35
N THR A 259 -29.17 3.85 -6.85
CA THR A 259 -28.78 2.75 -7.76
C THR A 259 -28.16 3.26 -9.07
N ALA A 260 -28.64 4.38 -9.61
CA ALA A 260 -28.07 4.96 -10.83
C ALA A 260 -26.63 5.45 -10.62
N ASP A 261 -26.37 6.17 -9.54
CA ASP A 261 -25.02 6.64 -9.19
C ASP A 261 -24.09 5.48 -8.85
N ALA A 262 -24.61 4.43 -8.20
CA ALA A 262 -23.86 3.23 -7.85
C ALA A 262 -23.36 2.43 -9.08
N VAL A 263 -24.06 2.51 -10.22
CA VAL A 263 -23.64 1.87 -11.48
C VAL A 263 -22.58 2.70 -12.20
N MET A 264 -22.54 4.01 -11.95
CA MET A 264 -21.58 4.93 -12.57
C MET A 264 -20.23 4.95 -11.84
N ALA A 265 -20.22 4.59 -10.55
CA ALA A 265 -19.02 4.38 -9.74
C ALA A 265 -18.33 3.05 -10.09
#